data_AF-A0A3D2K5R7-F1
#
_entry.id   AF-A0A3D2K5R7-F1
#
_cell.length_a   1.000
_cell.length_b   1.000
_cell.length_c   1.000
_cell.angle_alpha   90.00
_cell.angle_beta   90.00
_cell.angle_gamma   90.00
#
_symmetry.space_group_name_H-M   'P 1'
#
loop_
_entity.id
_entity.type
_entity.pdbx_description
1 polymer ?
#
loop_
_entity_poly.entity_id
_entity_poly.type
_entity_poly.pdbx_seq_one_letter_code
_entity_poly.pdbx_strand_id
1 'polypeptide(L)'
;MADSPEQIKKHIKLYLLIGGALFVCTVLTVAVAKIEWLDFGSRGFGTADMVIGLLIALFKATLVALIFMHLNHEKKLIYWLFGFGLFFAVCLMLITGLAFSDPVEFEGFFGR
;
A
#
# COMPACT_ATOMS: atom_id res chain seq x y z
N MET A 1 -9.59 20.61 -25.73
CA MET A 1 -11.04 20.33 -25.87
C MET A 1 -11.66 20.79 -24.56
N ALA A 2 -12.61 21.73 -24.58
CA ALA A 2 -13.25 22.18 -23.36
C ALA A 2 -14.19 21.05 -22.88
N ASP A 3 -13.83 20.40 -21.79
CA ASP A 3 -14.74 19.46 -21.12
C ASP A 3 -16.06 20.17 -20.81
N SER A 4 -17.18 19.55 -21.18
CA SER A 4 -18.50 20.07 -20.83
C SER A 4 -18.59 20.22 -19.29
N PRO A 5 -19.22 21.27 -18.75
CA PRO A 5 -19.34 21.48 -17.30
C PRO A 5 -19.94 20.28 -16.56
N GLU A 6 -20.69 19.43 -17.26
CA GLU A 6 -21.22 18.18 -16.71
C GLU A 6 -20.17 17.08 -16.50
N GLN A 7 -19.19 16.95 -17.41
CA GLN A 7 -18.08 15.99 -17.29
C GLN A 7 -17.22 16.33 -16.06
N ILE A 8 -16.91 17.62 -15.87
CA ILE A 8 -16.14 18.11 -14.74
C ILE A 8 -16.85 17.80 -13.42
N LYS A 9 -18.16 18.03 -13.32
CA LYS A 9 -18.96 17.69 -12.12
C LYS A 9 -18.93 16.20 -11.81
N LYS A 10 -18.93 15.34 -12.84
CA LYS A 10 -18.87 13.88 -12.67
C LYS A 10 -17.51 13.45 -12.10
N HIS A 11 -16.41 13.99 -12.63
CA HIS A 11 -15.06 13.70 -12.12
C HIS A 11 -14.88 14.19 -10.68
N ILE A 12 -15.36 15.38 -10.35
CA ILE A 12 -15.30 15.91 -8.98
C ILE A 12 -16.06 15.01 -8.00
N LYS A 13 -17.28 14.59 -8.34
CA LYS A 13 -18.06 13.65 -7.50
C LYS A 13 -17.34 12.33 -7.28
N LEU A 14 -16.72 11.79 -8.34
CA LEU A 14 -15.96 10.54 -8.27
C LEU A 14 -14.74 10.70 -7.34
N TYR A 15 -13.96 11.77 -7.49
CA TYR A 15 -12.80 12.03 -6.63
C TYR A 15 -13.20 12.25 -5.17
N LEU A 16 -14.32 12.95 -4.91
CA LEU A 16 -14.83 13.13 -3.55
C LEU A 16 -15.30 11.82 -2.92
N LEU A 17 -16.00 10.96 -3.67
CA LEU A 17 -16.44 9.65 -3.19
C LEU A 17 -15.23 8.78 -2.83
N ILE A 18 -14.25 8.71 -3.71
CA ILE A 18 -13.07 7.85 -3.50
C ILE A 18 -12.15 8.44 -2.43
N GLY A 19 -12.02 9.77 -2.35
CA GLY A 19 -11.36 10.45 -1.23
C GLY A 19 -12.02 10.12 0.11
N GLY A 20 -13.35 10.11 0.17
CA GLY A 20 -14.10 9.65 1.35
C GLY A 20 -13.83 8.19 1.68
N ALA A 21 -13.83 7.30 0.69
CA ALA A 21 -13.50 5.88 0.88
C ALA A 21 -12.08 5.67 1.41
N LEU A 22 -11.09 6.43 0.92
CA LEU A 22 -9.71 6.40 1.41
C LEU A 22 -9.60 6.88 2.86
N PHE A 23 -10.37 7.90 3.23
CA PHE A 23 -10.44 8.38 4.61
C PHE A 23 -11.01 7.30 5.53
N VAL A 24 -12.11 6.66 5.14
CA VAL A 24 -12.70 5.54 5.88
C VAL A 24 -11.70 4.38 6.02
N CYS A 25 -11.02 3.99 4.94
CA CYS A 25 -9.98 2.94 5.00
C CYS A 25 -8.86 3.32 5.98
N THR A 26 -8.50 4.59 6.06
CA THR A 26 -7.47 5.08 7.00
C THR A 26 -7.94 4.96 8.45
N VAL A 27 -9.16 5.40 8.75
CA VAL A 27 -9.76 5.24 10.07
C VAL A 27 -9.86 3.77 10.45
N LEU A 28 -10.25 2.90 9.50
CA LEU A 28 -10.30 1.46 9.70
C LEU A 28 -8.91 0.86 10.01
N THR A 29 -7.85 1.27 9.31
CA THR A 29 -6.49 0.79 9.64
C THR A 29 -6.04 1.19 11.05
N VAL A 30 -6.40 2.40 11.50
CA VAL A 30 -6.10 2.86 12.85
C VAL A 30 -6.96 2.13 13.88
N ALA A 31 -8.23 1.88 13.56
CA ALA A 31 -9.16 1.13 14.40
C ALA A 31 -8.65 -0.31 14.63
N VAL A 32 -8.27 -1.02 13.57
CA VAL A 32 -7.67 -2.37 13.66
C VAL A 32 -6.41 -2.36 14.51
N ALA A 33 -5.59 -1.31 14.45
CA ALA A 33 -4.34 -1.24 15.21
C ALA A 33 -4.50 -0.79 16.67
N LYS A 34 -5.57 -0.07 17.03
CA LYS A 34 -5.72 0.58 18.36
C LYS A 34 -6.91 0.12 19.18
N ILE A 35 -7.94 -0.43 18.56
CA ILE A 35 -9.18 -0.79 19.26
C ILE A 35 -9.10 -2.27 19.64
N GLU A 36 -9.00 -2.54 20.94
CA GLU A 36 -8.96 -3.90 21.50
C GLU A 36 -10.20 -4.74 21.15
N TRP A 37 -11.32 -4.10 20.81
CA TRP A 37 -12.55 -4.79 20.40
C TRP A 37 -12.49 -5.35 18.95
N LEU A 38 -11.53 -4.87 18.15
CA LEU A 38 -11.23 -5.35 16.80
C LEU A 38 -9.97 -6.24 16.78
N ASP A 39 -9.50 -6.66 17.94
CA ASP A 39 -8.41 -7.63 18.09
C ASP A 39 -8.94 -9.00 17.64
N PHE A 40 -8.54 -9.41 16.43
CA PHE A 40 -8.90 -10.73 15.88
C PHE A 40 -7.93 -11.82 16.39
N GLY A 41 -7.04 -11.50 17.34
CA GLY A 41 -6.00 -12.36 17.89
C GLY A 41 -6.00 -12.48 19.42
N SER A 42 -4.85 -12.93 19.96
CA SER A 42 -4.63 -13.09 21.40
C SER A 42 -4.15 -11.77 21.98
N ARG A 43 -4.93 -11.18 22.91
CA ARG A 43 -4.65 -9.95 23.71
C ARG A 43 -3.38 -9.19 23.27
N GLY A 44 -3.52 -8.28 22.31
CA GLY A 44 -2.44 -7.42 21.80
C GLY A 44 -2.33 -7.45 20.27
N PHE A 45 -1.43 -6.65 19.69
CA PHE A 45 -1.22 -6.62 18.23
C PHE A 45 -0.75 -7.99 17.72
N GLY A 46 -1.67 -8.76 17.16
CA GLY A 46 -1.41 -10.10 16.65
C GLY A 46 -1.06 -10.14 15.17
N THR A 47 -0.62 -11.31 14.71
CA THR A 47 -0.38 -11.56 13.28
C THR A 47 -1.64 -11.36 12.44
N ALA A 48 -2.82 -11.65 12.99
CA ALA A 48 -4.11 -11.46 12.32
C ALA A 48 -4.39 -9.98 12.04
N ASP A 49 -4.19 -9.10 13.02
CA ASP A 49 -4.42 -7.66 12.87
C ASP A 49 -3.43 -7.03 11.89
N MET A 50 -2.17 -7.51 11.91
CA MET A 50 -1.16 -7.12 10.92
C MET A 50 -1.60 -7.49 9.50
N VAL A 51 -2.06 -8.72 9.28
CA VAL A 51 -2.51 -9.17 7.95
C VAL A 51 -3.72 -8.37 7.47
N ILE A 52 -4.72 -8.16 8.34
CA ILE A 52 -5.91 -7.36 8.01
C ILE A 52 -5.53 -5.91 7.71
N GLY A 53 -4.69 -5.31 8.55
CA GLY A 53 -4.18 -3.95 8.34
C GLY A 53 -3.44 -3.81 7.01
N LEU A 54 -2.62 -4.81 6.65
CA LEU A 54 -1.89 -4.83 5.39
C LEU A 54 -2.82 -5.00 4.17
N LEU A 55 -3.87 -5.81 4.29
CA LEU A 55 -4.89 -5.97 3.25
C LEU A 55 -5.65 -4.66 3.01
N ILE A 56 -6.09 -3.97 4.07
CA ILE A 56 -6.74 -2.66 3.95
C ILE A 56 -5.75 -1.64 3.35
N ALA A 57 -4.48 -1.71 3.74
CA ALA A 57 -3.43 -0.86 3.19
C ALA A 57 -3.17 -1.12 1.69
N LEU A 58 -3.25 -2.36 1.23
CA LEU A 58 -3.11 -2.73 -0.18
C LEU A 58 -4.33 -2.26 -1.00
N PHE A 59 -5.53 -2.38 -0.43
CA PHE A 59 -6.75 -1.91 -1.05
C PHE A 59 -6.74 -0.39 -1.26
N LYS A 60 -6.38 0.40 -0.23
CA LYS A 60 -6.24 1.87 -0.38
C LYS A 60 -5.18 2.24 -1.42
N ALA A 61 -4.05 1.52 -1.46
CA ALA A 61 -2.99 1.79 -2.42
C ALA A 61 -3.46 1.53 -3.86
N THR A 62 -4.24 0.47 -4.06
CA THR A 62 -4.85 0.15 -5.36
C THR A 62 -5.84 1.23 -5.81
N LEU A 63 -6.69 1.73 -4.91
CA LEU A 63 -7.61 2.83 -5.22
C LEU A 63 -6.87 4.12 -5.61
N VAL A 64 -5.77 4.45 -4.92
CA VAL A 64 -4.93 5.60 -5.27
C VAL A 64 -4.29 5.42 -6.64
N ALA A 65 -3.70 4.25 -6.91
CA ALA A 65 -3.05 3.96 -8.19
C ALA A 65 -4.04 4.02 -9.37
N LEU A 66 -5.20 3.39 -9.26
CA LEU A 66 -6.15 3.31 -10.38
C LEU A 66 -6.82 4.66 -10.68
N ILE A 67 -7.14 5.45 -9.65
CA ILE A 67 -8.01 6.61 -9.78
C ILE A 67 -7.21 7.93 -9.73
N PHE A 68 -6.40 8.13 -8.70
CA PHE A 68 -5.67 9.40 -8.52
C PHE A 68 -4.43 9.48 -9.40
N MET A 69 -3.74 8.36 -9.62
CA MET A 69 -2.65 8.30 -10.60
C MET A 69 -3.14 8.03 -12.03
N HIS A 70 -4.47 7.97 -12.23
CA HIS A 70 -5.13 7.76 -13.52
C HIS A 70 -4.66 6.51 -14.29
N LEU A 71 -4.06 5.51 -13.63
CA LEU A 71 -3.55 4.34 -14.34
C LEU A 71 -4.63 3.63 -15.15
N ASN A 72 -5.89 3.63 -14.69
CA ASN A 72 -6.99 2.85 -15.28
C ASN A 72 -7.18 3.05 -16.80
N HIS A 73 -6.85 4.22 -17.35
CA HIS A 73 -6.97 4.51 -18.80
C HIS A 73 -5.63 4.79 -19.48
N GLU A 74 -4.52 4.44 -18.84
CA GLU A 74 -3.18 4.68 -19.37
C GLU A 74 -2.68 3.57 -20.30
N LYS A 75 -1.59 3.88 -21.01
CA LYS A 75 -0.96 2.94 -21.95
C LYS A 75 -0.41 1.72 -21.21
N LYS A 76 -0.52 0.54 -21.83
CA LYS A 76 -0.02 -0.75 -21.30
C LYS A 76 1.45 -0.70 -20.85
N LEU A 77 2.29 0.12 -21.48
CA LEU A 77 3.69 0.32 -21.11
C LEU A 77 3.83 0.90 -19.69
N ILE A 78 2.97 1.83 -19.29
CA ILE A 78 3.01 2.48 -17.96
C ILE A 78 2.71 1.47 -16.86
N TYR A 79 1.74 0.58 -17.08
CA TYR A 79 1.47 -0.54 -16.17
C TYR A 79 2.67 -1.47 -16.01
N TRP A 80 3.37 -1.75 -17.11
CA TRP A 80 4.55 -2.60 -17.10
C TRP A 80 5.70 -1.96 -16.32
N LEU A 81 5.93 -0.66 -16.54
CA LEU A 81 6.94 0.11 -15.82
C LEU A 81 6.63 0.20 -14.31
N PHE A 82 5.37 0.47 -13.95
CA PHE A 82 4.93 0.50 -12.56
C PHE A 82 5.09 -0.86 -11.89
N GLY A 83 4.69 -1.94 -12.57
CA GLY A 83 4.87 -3.32 -12.08
C GLY A 83 6.33 -3.71 -11.90
N PHE A 84 7.20 -3.28 -12.82
CA PHE A 84 8.65 -3.47 -12.70
C PHE A 84 9.19 -2.73 -11.47
N GLY A 85 8.79 -1.47 -11.26
CA GLY A 85 9.16 -0.72 -10.06
C GLY A 85 8.74 -1.41 -8.76
N LEU A 86 7.50 -1.93 -8.70
CA LEU A 86 7.02 -2.69 -7.55
C LEU A 86 7.81 -3.99 -7.33
N PHE A 87 8.14 -4.70 -8.42
CA PHE A 87 8.97 -5.91 -8.37
C PHE A 87 10.35 -5.62 -7.77
N PHE A 88 11.06 -4.59 -8.26
CA PHE A 88 12.35 -4.21 -7.68
C PHE A 88 12.25 -3.78 -6.22
N ALA A 89 11.19 -3.05 -5.85
CA ALA A 89 10.97 -2.66 -4.46
C ALA A 89 10.82 -3.88 -3.53
N VAL A 90 10.06 -4.90 -3.97
CA VAL A 90 9.92 -6.16 -3.23
C VAL A 90 11.25 -6.92 -3.18
N CYS A 91 11.97 -7.03 -4.30
CA CYS A 91 13.29 -7.66 -4.33
C CYS A 91 14.27 -6.99 -3.35
N LEU A 92 14.30 -5.66 -3.30
CA LEU A 92 15.16 -4.92 -2.36
C LEU A 92 14.74 -5.13 -0.90
N MET A 93 13.44 -5.13 -0.59
CA MET A 93 12.96 -5.47 0.75
C MET A 93 13.36 -6.90 1.15
N LEU A 94 13.24 -7.87 0.24
CA LEU A 94 13.62 -9.26 0.49
C LEU A 94 15.12 -9.41 0.71
N ILE A 95 15.97 -8.82 -0.14
CA ILE A 95 17.43 -8.87 0.02
C ILE A 95 17.84 -8.23 1.34
N THR A 96 17.24 -7.10 1.71
CA THR A 96 17.51 -6.44 2.99
C THR A 96 17.09 -7.33 4.16
N GLY A 97 15.90 -7.93 4.11
CA GLY A 97 15.43 -8.86 5.14
C GLY A 97 16.31 -10.10 5.29
N LEU A 98 16.81 -10.65 4.18
CA LEU A 98 17.75 -11.76 4.19
C LEU A 98 19.10 -11.36 4.80
N ALA A 99 19.62 -10.18 4.45
CA ALA A 99 20.88 -9.67 5.01
C ALA A 99 20.82 -9.45 6.53
N PHE A 100 19.65 -9.13 7.10
CA PHE A 100 19.46 -9.08 8.55
C PHE A 100 19.39 -10.47 9.19
N SER A 101 18.89 -11.47 8.46
CA SER A 101 18.77 -12.84 8.97
C SER A 101 20.08 -13.62 8.91
N ASP A 102 20.94 -13.31 7.94
CA ASP A 102 22.27 -13.91 7.77
C ASP A 102 23.30 -12.79 7.54
N PRO A 103 23.77 -12.15 8.63
CA PRO A 103 24.76 -11.09 8.51
C PRO A 103 26.08 -11.67 8.02
N VAL A 104 26.73 -10.99 7.07
CA VAL A 104 28.04 -11.41 6.57
C VAL A 104 29.09 -11.14 7.65
N GLU A 105 29.32 -12.13 8.52
CA GLU A 105 30.40 -12.11 9.50
C GLU A 105 31.71 -12.48 8.81
N PHE A 106 32.50 -11.48 8.45
CA PHE A 106 33.87 -11.70 8.00
C PHE A 106 34.77 -11.92 9.25
N GLU A 107 35.05 -13.18 9.59
CA GLU A 107 36.01 -13.54 10.67
C GLU A 107 37.38 -12.83 10.52
N GLY A 108 37.79 -12.49 9.30
CA GLY A 108 39.06 -11.81 9.00
C GLY A 108 39.09 -10.29 9.21
N PHE A 109 37.95 -9.62 9.43
CA PHE A 109 37.90 -8.14 9.56
C PHE A 109 37.92 -7.66 11.03
N PHE A 110 37.41 -8.45 11.98
CA PHE A 110 37.31 -8.06 13.39
C PHE A 110 38.40 -8.63 14.33
N GLY A 111 39.33 -9.45 13.83
CA GLY A 111 40.60 -9.74 14.50
C GLY A 111 40.51 -10.10 15.99
N ARG A 112 39.52 -10.92 16.39
CA ARG A 112 39.46 -11.60 17.69
C ARG A 112 38.86 -12.98 17.53
#